data_AF-A0A1Q9PPH0-F1
#
_entry.id   AF-A0A1Q9PPH0-F1
#
_cell.length_a   1.000
_cell.length_b   1.000
_cell.length_c   1.000
_cell.angle_alpha   90.00
_cell.angle_beta   90.00
_cell.angle_gamma   90.00
#
_symmetry.space_group_name_H-M   'P 1'
#
loop_
_entity.id
_entity.type
_entity.pdbx_description
1 polymer ?
#
loop_
_entity_poly.entity_id
_entity_poly.type
_entity_poly.pdbx_seq_one_letter_code
_entity_poly.pdbx_strand_id
1 'polypeptide(L)'
;MSIEAGTKFQISQTIKSNFNSSEALTVVNNNGITVQFILDDGKGRGSMPLDHLKYLLKRANLTQVKNNKRILINDENNEEKIG
;
A
#
# COMPACT_ATOMS: atom_id res chain seq x y z
N MET A 1 -7.59 -8.85 -3.92
CA MET A 1 -6.40 -8.05 -3.57
C MET A 1 -5.94 -8.52 -2.20
N SER A 2 -4.76 -9.14 -2.14
CA SER A 2 -4.15 -9.58 -0.87
C SER A 2 -3.43 -8.39 -0.24
N ILE A 3 -3.72 -8.12 1.03
CA ILE A 3 -3.09 -7.03 1.79
C ILE A 3 -2.05 -7.67 2.70
N GLU A 4 -0.79 -7.50 2.36
CA GLU A 4 0.34 -8.13 3.06
C GLU A 4 1.08 -7.10 3.92
N ALA A 5 1.81 -7.58 4.93
CA ALA A 5 2.75 -6.73 5.65
C ALA A 5 3.76 -6.10 4.67
N GLY A 6 4.09 -4.83 4.89
CA GLY A 6 4.89 -4.01 3.97
C GLY A 6 4.06 -3.30 2.89
N THR A 7 2.77 -3.58 2.75
CA THR A 7 1.93 -2.85 1.79
C THR A 7 1.75 -1.39 2.22
N LYS A 8 2.09 -0.45 1.33
CA LYS A 8 1.93 0.99 1.57
C LYS A 8 0.70 1.53 0.84
N PHE A 9 -0.06 2.37 1.52
CA PHE A 9 -1.22 3.06 0.99
C PHE A 9 -1.07 4.57 1.16
N GLN A 10 -1.33 5.32 0.09
CA GLN A 10 -1.44 6.77 0.15
C GLN A 10 -2.83 7.16 0.68
N ILE A 11 -2.86 8.15 1.56
CA ILE A 11 -4.05 8.66 2.21
C ILE A 11 -4.56 9.87 1.43
N SER A 12 -5.84 9.85 1.03
CA SER A 12 -6.45 11.00 0.36
C SER A 12 -6.52 12.21 1.29
N GLN A 13 -6.41 13.41 0.72
CA GLN A 13 -6.47 14.67 1.48
C GLN A 13 -7.72 14.78 2.36
N THR A 14 -8.84 14.23 1.90
CA THR A 14 -10.15 14.28 2.57
C THR A 14 -10.21 13.54 3.90
N ILE A 15 -9.35 12.56 4.14
CA ILE A 15 -9.37 11.75 5.36
C ILE A 15 -8.09 11.87 6.20
N LYS A 16 -7.14 12.73 5.80
CA LYS A 16 -5.87 12.92 6.51
C LYS A 16 -6.01 13.26 7.99
N SER A 17 -7.03 14.02 8.38
CA SER A 17 -7.31 14.34 9.78
C SER A 17 -7.54 13.10 10.64
N ASN A 18 -8.04 12.01 10.05
CA ASN A 18 -8.27 10.74 10.75
C ASN A 18 -6.98 9.93 10.96
N PHE A 19 -5.90 10.34 10.30
CA PHE A 19 -4.60 9.65 10.31
C PHE A 19 -3.47 10.62 10.67
N ASN A 20 -3.71 11.51 11.65
CA ASN A 20 -2.73 12.49 12.17
C ASN A 20 -2.06 13.32 11.07
N SER A 21 -2.80 13.64 10.01
CA SER A 21 -2.28 14.36 8.85
C SER A 21 -1.08 13.67 8.19
N SER A 22 -1.04 12.33 8.24
CA SER A 22 -0.06 11.52 7.51
C SER A 22 -0.40 11.45 6.02
N GLU A 23 0.64 11.40 5.18
CA GLU A 23 0.50 11.21 3.73
C GLU A 23 0.22 9.75 3.36
N ALA A 24 0.69 8.82 4.19
CA ALA A 24 0.58 7.40 3.92
C ALA A 24 0.50 6.57 5.20
N LEU A 25 0.06 5.33 5.02
CA LEU A 25 0.14 4.28 6.02
C LEU A 25 0.82 3.05 5.41
N THR A 26 1.57 2.32 6.24
CA THR A 26 2.22 1.07 5.87
C THR A 26 1.71 -0.05 6.76
N VAL A 27 1.22 -1.13 6.16
CA VAL A 27 0.74 -2.30 6.89
C VAL A 27 1.92 -3.01 7.54
N VAL A 28 1.80 -3.30 8.83
CA VAL A 28 2.80 -4.04 9.61
C VAL A 28 2.35 -5.47 9.86
N ASN A 29 1.04 -5.70 10.02
CA ASN A 29 0.49 -7.03 10.24
C ASN A 29 -0.94 -7.11 9.69
N ASN A 30 -1.32 -8.29 9.20
CA ASN A 30 -2.69 -8.63 8.82
C ASN A 30 -2.98 -10.08 9.23
N ASN A 31 -3.91 -10.26 10.15
CA ASN A 31 -4.32 -11.59 10.63
C ASN A 31 -5.65 -12.07 10.00
N GLY A 32 -6.12 -11.42 8.93
CA GLY A 32 -7.38 -11.73 8.25
C GLY A 32 -8.62 -11.07 8.86
N ILE A 33 -8.53 -10.54 10.08
CA ILE A 33 -9.62 -9.84 10.78
C ILE A 33 -9.29 -8.36 10.96
N THR A 34 -8.06 -8.09 11.39
CA THR A 34 -7.56 -6.76 11.72
C THR A 34 -6.25 -6.51 10.99
N VAL A 35 -6.09 -5.29 10.51
CA VAL A 35 -4.86 -4.79 9.90
C VAL A 35 -4.23 -3.81 10.87
N GLN A 36 -2.97 -4.04 11.21
CA GLN A 36 -2.14 -3.12 11.97
C GLN A 36 -1.25 -2.36 11.00
N PHE A 37 -1.11 -1.06 11.22
CA PHE A 37 -0.35 -0.18 10.34
C PHE A 37 0.43 0.87 11.14
N ILE A 38 1.42 1.44 10.47
CA ILE A 38 2.14 2.62 10.92
C ILE A 38 1.86 3.78 9.97
N LEU A 39 1.87 4.99 10.50
CA LEU A 39 1.81 6.21 9.72
C LEU A 39 3.23 6.66 9.37
N ASP A 40 3.37 7.23 8.18
CA ASP A 40 4.63 7.84 7.75
C ASP A 40 5.07 8.97 8.70
N ASP A 41 6.34 9.35 8.61
CA ASP A 41 6.98 10.39 9.43
C ASP A 41 6.91 10.14 10.95
N GLY A 42 6.71 8.89 11.38
CA GLY A 42 6.57 8.54 12.79
C GLY A 42 5.30 9.08 13.44
N LYS A 43 4.29 9.48 12.65
CA LYS A 43 3.04 10.12 13.11
C LYS A 43 2.12 9.19 13.92
N GLY A 44 2.47 7.92 14.07
CA GLY A 44 1.79 6.99 14.97
C GLY A 44 1.65 5.58 14.43
N ARG A 45 0.94 4.75 15.19
CA ARG A 45 0.55 3.38 14.84
C ARG A 45 -0.95 3.25 15.05
N GLY A 46 -1.58 2.38 14.29
CA GLY A 46 -3.01 2.14 14.39
C GLY A 46 -3.38 0.72 14.00
N SER A 47 -4.62 0.36 14.30
CA SER A 47 -5.23 -0.88 13.86
C SER A 47 -6.66 -0.60 13.42
N MET A 48 -7.12 -1.34 12.41
CA MET A 48 -8.51 -1.27 11.94
C MET A 48 -8.98 -2.63 11.44
N PRO A 49 -10.30 -2.89 11.40
CA PRO A 49 -10.83 -4.08 10.76
C PRO A 49 -10.40 -4.15 9.29
N LEU A 50 -10.11 -5.35 8.80
CA LEU A 50 -9.76 -5.58 7.40
C LEU A 50 -10.86 -5.06 6.46
N ASP A 51 -12.11 -5.20 6.85
CA ASP A 51 -13.23 -4.71 6.05
C ASP A 51 -13.33 -3.18 6.02
N HIS A 52 -12.90 -2.50 7.08
CA HIS A 52 -12.81 -1.04 7.07
C HIS A 52 -11.72 -0.57 6.08
N LEU A 53 -10.56 -1.23 6.07
CA LEU A 53 -9.52 -0.96 5.08
C LEU A 53 -10.03 -1.16 3.65
N LYS A 54 -10.73 -2.28 3.38
CA LYS A 54 -11.35 -2.53 2.07
C LYS A 54 -12.38 -1.47 1.69
N TYR A 55 -13.18 -1.00 2.65
CA TYR A 55 -14.15 0.07 2.44
C TYR A 55 -13.45 1.38 2.02
N LEU A 56 -12.37 1.75 2.69
CA LEU A 56 -11.58 2.94 2.36
C LEU A 56 -10.94 2.83 0.96
N LEU A 57 -10.46 1.64 0.57
CA LEU A 57 -9.95 1.37 -0.78
C LEU A 57 -11.06 1.52 -1.84
N LYS A 58 -12.25 0.96 -1.60
CA LYS A 58 -13.40 1.05 -2.52
C LYS A 58 -13.87 2.50 -2.72
N ARG A 59 -13.74 3.34 -1.70
CA ARG A 59 -14.08 4.77 -1.72
C ARG A 59 -12.99 5.66 -2.33
N ALA A 60 -11.86 5.09 -2.76
CA ALA A 60 -10.66 5.84 -3.18
C ALA A 60 -10.11 6.79 -2.10
N ASN A 61 -10.40 6.51 -0.82
CA ASN A 61 -9.81 7.23 0.31
C ASN A 61 -8.38 6.74 0.59
N LEU A 62 -8.11 5.47 0.26
CA LEU A 62 -6.78 4.90 0.25
C LEU A 62 -6.46 4.40 -1.15
N THR A 63 -5.23 4.65 -1.59
CA THR A 63 -4.72 4.12 -2.86
C THR A 63 -3.47 3.30 -2.58
N GLN A 64 -3.44 2.05 -3.04
CA GLN A 64 -2.25 1.22 -2.89
C GLN A 64 -1.10 1.83 -3.69
N VAL A 65 0.00 2.15 -3.01
CA VAL A 65 1.22 2.57 -3.68
C VAL A 65 1.79 1.32 -4.31
N LYS A 66 1.64 1.20 -5.64
CA LYS A 66 2.32 0.17 -6.39
C LYS A 66 3.81 0.50 -6.33
N ASN A 67 4.58 -0.27 -5.55
CA ASN A 67 6.01 -0.27 -5.74
C ASN A 67 6.27 -0.72 -7.18
N ASN A 68 6.67 0.21 -8.04
CA ASN A 68 7.12 -0.08 -9.39
C ASN A 68 8.49 -0.80 -9.35
N LYS A 69 8.53 -2.02 -8.78
CA LYS A 69 9.58 -3.02 -9.08
C LYS A 69 9.24 -3.81 -10.36
N ARG A 70 8.59 -3.17 -11.33
CA ARG A 70 8.29 -3.69 -12.68
C ARG A 70 8.58 -2.67 -13.78
N ILE A 71 9.46 -1.70 -13.51
CA ILE A 71 10.09 -0.86 -14.54
C ILE A 71 11.60 -1.04 -14.40
N LEU A 72 12.05 -2.24 -14.76
CA LEU A 72 13.43 -2.62 -15.09
C LEU A 72 13.34 -3.78 -16.08
N ILE A 73 12.50 -3.61 -17.11
CA ILE A 73 12.54 -4.38 -18.33
C ILE A 73 12.90 -3.36 -19.41
N ASN A 74 14.18 -3.33 -19.75
CA ASN A 74 14.90 -2.78 -20.90
C ASN A 74 16.37 -2.96 -20.48
N ASP A 75 17.26 -3.66 -21.19
CA ASP A 75 17.35 -3.89 -22.62
C ASP A 75 18.37 -5.03 -22.81
N GLU A 76 17.95 -6.23 -23.22
CA GLU A 76 18.79 -7.16 -23.98
C GLU A 76 17.89 -7.86 -25.00
N ASN A 77 17.52 -7.09 -26.02
CA ASN A 77 17.43 -7.67 -27.36
C ASN A 77 18.74 -8.41 -27.63
N ASN A 78 18.61 -9.66 -28.06
CA ASN A 78 19.42 -10.33 -29.08
C ASN A 78 19.92 -11.70 -28.60
N GLU A 79 19.18 -12.75 -28.92
CA GLU A 79 19.74 -14.00 -29.45
C GLU A 79 18.62 -14.90 -30.01
N GLU A 80 18.03 -14.46 -31.12
CA GLU A 80 17.69 -15.42 -32.16
C GLU A 80 19.01 -15.89 -32.78
N LYS A 81 19.37 -17.16 -32.57
CA LYS A 81 20.01 -17.98 -33.60
C LYS A 81 19.93 -19.47 -33.29
N ILE A 82 18.99 -20.09 -33.99
CA ILE A 82 19.15 -21.40 -34.61
C ILE A 82 20.44 -21.42 -35.45
N GLY A 83 21.29 -22.44 -35.23
CA GLY A 83 22.53 -22.68 -35.96
C GLY A 83 23.46 -23.62 -35.22
#